data_AF-A0A1G6KH22-F1
#
_entry.id   AF-A0A1G6KH22-F1
#
_cell.length_a   1.000
_cell.length_b   1.000
_cell.length_c   1.000
_cell.angle_alpha   90.00
_cell.angle_beta   90.00
_cell.angle_gamma   90.00
#
_symmetry.space_group_name_H-M   'P 1'
#
loop_
_entity.id
_entity.type
_entity.pdbx_description
1 polymer ?
#
loop_
_entity_poly.entity_id
_entity_poly.type
_entity_poly.pdbx_seq_one_letter_code
_entity_poly.pdbx_strand_id
1 'polypeptide(L)'
;MKKIILLILLAVSLRVEAQPNKDSLLIANGAELIQEMRMMWNYDQAVREYIRYQTFDKHFTDSVELLNDTLRERLVDSIRLSATNSKKVWDNYISPADNLHAKRMIEIIKTYGFPSKKRIETLTNIKLDYDPYILLMHTPKVYCDELKVLIEAERKIGNIPNQCEYGYILWHLNGRNNISYFLENGFVMEDQNGSKKIIRKHCD
;
A
#
# COMPACT_ATOMS: atom_id res chain seq x y z
N MET A 1 12.45 -20.93 -38.41
CA MET A 1 12.26 -21.65 -37.12
C MET A 1 13.46 -21.52 -36.18
N LYS A 2 14.70 -21.89 -36.55
CA LYS A 2 15.88 -21.79 -35.66
C LYS A 2 16.15 -20.39 -35.07
N LYS A 3 15.98 -19.31 -35.85
CA LYS A 3 16.15 -17.92 -35.37
C LYS A 3 15.06 -17.47 -34.38
N ILE A 4 13.84 -17.99 -34.52
CA ILE A 4 12.70 -17.67 -33.63
C ILE A 4 12.90 -18.39 -32.28
N ILE A 5 13.36 -19.64 -32.30
CA ILE A 5 13.70 -20.39 -31.08
C ILE A 5 14.84 -19.71 -30.31
N LEU A 6 15.85 -19.19 -31.01
CA LEU A 6 16.96 -18.45 -30.40
C LEU A 6 16.50 -17.13 -29.74
N LEU A 7 15.59 -16.39 -30.39
CA LEU A 7 14.98 -15.17 -29.82
C LEU A 7 14.12 -15.48 -28.58
N ILE A 8 13.39 -16.60 -28.59
CA ILE A 8 12.60 -17.05 -27.43
C ILE A 8 13.55 -17.46 -26.29
N LEU A 9 14.63 -18.17 -26.56
CA LEU A 9 15.62 -18.56 -25.55
C LEU A 9 16.36 -17.34 -24.94
N LEU A 10 16.74 -16.35 -25.76
CA LEU A 10 17.34 -15.10 -25.27
C LEU A 10 16.36 -14.24 -24.44
N ALA A 11 15.08 -14.22 -24.83
CA ALA A 11 14.05 -13.50 -24.07
C ALA A 11 13.74 -14.17 -22.72
N VAL A 12 13.92 -15.49 -22.63
CA VAL A 12 13.75 -16.26 -21.39
C VAL A 12 14.95 -16.08 -20.44
N SER A 13 16.18 -16.04 -20.95
CA SER A 13 17.38 -15.86 -20.11
C SER A 13 17.45 -14.47 -19.47
N LEU A 14 16.96 -13.42 -20.14
CA LEU A 14 16.92 -12.05 -19.59
C LEU A 14 15.94 -11.89 -18.40
N ARG A 15 14.97 -12.78 -18.23
CA ARG A 15 13.97 -12.70 -17.15
C ARG A 15 14.44 -13.36 -15.85
N VAL A 16 15.32 -14.33 -15.92
CA VAL A 16 15.77 -15.11 -14.74
C VAL A 16 16.82 -14.34 -13.92
N GLU A 17 17.57 -13.44 -14.55
CA GLU A 17 18.60 -12.62 -13.85
C GLU A 17 18.04 -11.34 -13.19
N ALA A 18 16.80 -10.95 -13.48
CA ALA A 18 16.27 -9.67 -13.01
C ALA A 18 16.01 -9.64 -11.49
N GLN A 19 15.47 -10.73 -10.91
CA GLN A 19 15.09 -10.72 -9.49
C GLN A 19 16.30 -10.78 -8.53
N PRO A 20 17.32 -11.63 -8.73
CA PRO A 20 18.51 -11.63 -7.87
C PRO A 20 19.24 -10.28 -7.85
N ASN A 21 19.25 -9.57 -8.98
CA ASN A 21 19.80 -8.20 -9.06
C ASN A 21 18.97 -7.21 -8.23
N LYS A 22 17.64 -7.26 -8.35
CA LYS A 22 16.71 -6.46 -7.52
C LYS A 22 16.89 -6.76 -6.02
N ASP A 23 17.06 -8.03 -5.65
CA ASP A 23 17.30 -8.44 -4.26
C ASP A 23 18.63 -7.90 -3.75
N SER A 24 19.70 -7.99 -4.56
CA SER A 24 21.02 -7.45 -4.21
C SER A 24 20.98 -5.93 -4.00
N LEU A 25 20.25 -5.21 -4.86
CA LEU A 25 20.02 -3.77 -4.71
C LEU A 25 19.22 -3.43 -3.45
N LEU A 26 18.21 -4.25 -3.11
CA LEU A 26 17.41 -4.05 -1.90
C LEU A 26 18.24 -4.34 -0.64
N ILE A 27 19.14 -5.33 -0.66
CA ILE A 27 20.07 -5.60 0.44
C ILE A 27 21.01 -4.41 0.62
N ALA A 28 21.61 -3.93 -0.47
CA ALA A 28 22.59 -2.85 -0.43
C ALA A 28 21.99 -1.51 0.05
N ASN A 29 20.76 -1.20 -0.36
CA ASN A 29 20.13 0.11 -0.11
C ASN A 29 18.97 0.04 0.90
N GLY A 30 18.75 -1.12 1.53
CA GLY A 30 17.52 -1.42 2.27
C GLY A 30 17.27 -0.48 3.45
N ALA A 31 18.32 -0.12 4.21
CA ALA A 31 18.17 0.76 5.36
C ALA A 31 17.63 2.15 4.99
N GLU A 32 18.19 2.76 3.94
CA GLU A 32 17.74 4.07 3.45
C GLU A 32 16.34 3.99 2.84
N LEU A 33 16.08 2.95 2.03
CA LEU A 33 14.77 2.73 1.43
C LEU A 33 13.66 2.55 2.48
N ILE A 34 13.95 1.80 3.55
CA ILE A 34 13.01 1.59 4.65
C ILE A 34 12.76 2.89 5.42
N GLN A 35 13.80 3.70 5.63
CA GLN A 35 13.64 5.02 6.25
C GLN A 35 12.75 5.93 5.39
N GLU A 36 12.96 5.93 4.08
CA GLU A 36 12.15 6.68 3.12
C GLU A 36 10.68 6.24 3.17
N MET A 37 10.40 4.93 3.02
CA MET A 37 9.03 4.40 3.08
C MET A 37 8.36 4.66 4.44
N ARG A 38 9.12 4.61 5.54
CA ARG A 38 8.61 4.92 6.88
C ARG A 38 8.22 6.39 6.99
N MET A 39 9.02 7.29 6.42
CA MET A 39 8.69 8.71 6.35
C MET A 39 7.40 8.94 5.55
N MET A 40 7.27 8.31 4.38
CA MET A 40 6.06 8.39 3.54
C MET A 40 4.81 7.92 4.30
N TRP A 41 4.92 6.80 5.03
CA TRP A 41 3.82 6.25 5.81
C TRP A 41 3.46 7.16 6.99
N ASN A 42 4.45 7.60 7.77
CA ASN A 42 4.22 8.50 8.90
C ASN A 42 3.60 9.83 8.47
N TYR A 43 4.01 10.37 7.32
CA TYR A 43 3.42 11.58 6.75
C TYR A 43 1.94 11.37 6.43
N ASP A 44 1.61 10.28 5.72
CA ASP A 44 0.22 9.97 5.36
C ASP A 44 -0.67 9.82 6.61
N GLN A 45 -0.21 9.08 7.62
CA GLN A 45 -0.94 8.92 8.87
C GLN A 45 -1.12 10.26 9.60
N ALA A 46 -0.04 11.02 9.79
CA ALA A 46 -0.08 12.28 10.55
C ALA A 46 -0.98 13.33 9.90
N VAL A 47 -0.94 13.49 8.58
CA VAL A 47 -1.79 14.49 7.89
C VAL A 47 -3.26 14.08 7.92
N ARG A 48 -3.57 12.79 7.79
CA ARG A 48 -4.95 12.29 7.87
C ARG A 48 -5.50 12.38 9.30
N GLU A 49 -4.70 12.09 10.31
CA GLU A 49 -5.05 12.32 11.72
C GLU A 49 -5.30 13.81 11.99
N TYR A 50 -4.45 14.71 11.47
CA TYR A 50 -4.63 16.15 11.62
C TYR A 50 -5.96 16.65 11.03
N ILE A 51 -6.42 16.11 9.89
CA ILE A 51 -7.72 16.49 9.33
C ILE A 51 -8.88 16.15 10.28
N ARG A 52 -8.76 15.04 11.01
CA ARG A 52 -9.77 14.55 11.93
C ARG A 52 -9.73 15.26 13.28
N TYR A 53 -8.53 15.52 13.79
CA TYR A 53 -8.32 15.98 15.18
C TYR A 53 -7.76 17.40 15.31
N GLN A 54 -7.39 18.05 14.19
CA GLN A 54 -6.76 19.37 14.14
C GLN A 54 -5.53 19.52 15.04
N THR A 55 -4.82 18.43 15.31
CA THR A 55 -3.60 18.42 16.12
C THR A 55 -2.64 17.35 15.64
N PHE A 56 -1.35 17.56 15.91
CA PHE A 56 -0.29 16.56 15.78
C PHE A 56 0.09 15.94 17.14
N ASP A 57 -0.59 16.34 18.21
CA ASP A 57 -0.39 15.77 19.54
C ASP A 57 -1.03 14.38 19.64
N LYS A 58 -0.18 13.35 19.56
CA LYS A 58 -0.60 11.95 19.65
C LYS A 58 -1.25 11.60 20.99
N HIS A 59 -0.82 12.23 22.09
CA HIS A 59 -1.44 12.01 23.40
C HIS A 59 -2.88 12.51 23.40
N PHE A 60 -3.13 13.67 22.78
CA PHE A 60 -4.49 14.16 22.60
C PHE A 60 -5.32 13.18 21.76
N THR A 61 -4.86 12.77 20.58
CA THR A 61 -5.64 11.87 19.72
C THR A 61 -5.92 10.53 20.40
N ASP A 62 -4.96 9.99 21.15
CA ASP A 62 -5.15 8.76 21.93
C ASP A 62 -6.19 8.93 23.04
N SER A 63 -6.17 10.07 23.73
CA SER A 63 -7.20 10.38 24.73
C SER A 63 -8.61 10.46 24.12
N VAL A 64 -8.72 10.95 22.87
CA VAL A 64 -9.99 11.03 22.14
C VAL A 64 -10.48 9.66 21.67
N GLU A 65 -9.59 8.79 21.20
CA GLU A 65 -9.94 7.43 20.76
C GLU A 65 -10.36 6.51 21.93
N LEU A 66 -10.00 6.86 23.17
CA LEU A 66 -10.44 6.18 24.39
C LEU A 66 -11.84 6.60 24.87
N LEU A 67 -12.44 7.63 24.27
CA LEU A 67 -13.81 8.06 24.59
C LEU A 67 -14.83 7.05 24.03
N ASN A 68 -16.02 7.00 24.63
CA ASN A 68 -17.14 6.29 24.00
C ASN A 68 -17.54 6.97 22.68
N ASP A 69 -18.15 6.21 21.78
CA ASP A 69 -18.48 6.63 20.42
C ASP A 69 -19.23 7.97 20.37
N THR A 70 -20.25 8.15 21.21
CA THR A 70 -21.05 9.36 21.23
C THR A 70 -20.25 10.60 21.63
N LEU A 71 -19.38 10.48 22.66
CA LEU A 71 -18.53 11.60 23.07
C LEU A 71 -17.44 11.89 22.05
N ARG A 72 -16.84 10.84 21.47
CA ARG A 72 -15.83 10.95 20.42
C ARG A 72 -16.38 11.67 19.20
N GLU A 73 -17.55 11.28 18.71
CA GLU A 73 -18.21 11.91 17.56
C GLU A 73 -18.48 13.40 17.83
N ARG A 74 -19.07 13.72 19.00
CA ARG A 74 -19.33 15.13 19.37
C ARG A 74 -18.05 15.97 19.41
N LEU A 75 -16.97 15.43 19.98
CA LEU A 75 -15.70 16.15 20.06
C LEU A 75 -15.10 16.35 18.67
N VAL A 76 -15.00 15.28 17.86
CA VAL A 76 -14.48 15.34 16.49
C VAL A 76 -15.29 16.32 15.64
N ASP A 77 -16.62 16.33 15.76
CA ASP A 77 -17.47 17.28 15.04
C ASP A 77 -17.25 18.72 15.50
N SER A 78 -17.03 18.95 16.80
CA SER A 78 -16.78 20.29 17.34
C SER A 78 -15.46 20.92 16.87
N ILE A 79 -14.45 20.08 16.57
CA ILE A 79 -13.14 20.51 16.08
C ILE A 79 -12.96 20.27 14.58
N ARG A 80 -14.02 19.89 13.86
CA ARG A 80 -13.89 19.53 12.45
C ARG A 80 -13.50 20.75 11.61
N LEU A 81 -12.62 20.54 10.62
CA LEU A 81 -12.32 21.56 9.61
C LEU A 81 -13.59 21.94 8.82
N SER A 82 -13.74 23.24 8.54
CA SER A 82 -14.76 23.70 7.58
C SER A 82 -14.49 23.10 6.20
N ALA A 83 -15.54 22.92 5.39
CA ALA A 83 -15.40 22.32 4.05
C ALA A 83 -14.33 23.03 3.19
N THR A 84 -14.26 24.36 3.28
CA THR A 84 -13.26 25.18 2.59
C THR A 84 -11.84 24.88 3.08
N ASN A 85 -11.63 24.76 4.40
CA ASN A 85 -10.31 24.44 4.94
C ASN A 85 -9.94 22.97 4.69
N SER A 86 -10.88 22.04 4.79
CA SER A 86 -10.68 20.64 4.40
C SER A 86 -10.22 20.53 2.94
N LYS A 87 -10.85 21.27 2.02
CA LYS A 87 -10.44 21.32 0.62
C LYS A 87 -9.02 21.88 0.46
N LYS A 88 -8.68 22.98 1.14
CA LYS A 88 -7.31 23.52 1.11
C LYS A 88 -6.28 22.53 1.63
N VAL A 89 -6.59 21.78 2.69
CA VAL A 89 -5.67 20.77 3.22
C VAL A 89 -5.48 19.65 2.19
N TRP A 90 -6.57 19.20 1.59
CA TRP A 90 -6.55 18.14 0.58
C TRP A 90 -5.74 18.53 -0.65
N ASP A 91 -5.94 19.75 -1.15
CA ASP A 91 -5.30 20.24 -2.38
C ASP A 91 -3.81 20.55 -2.16
N ASN A 92 -3.41 21.02 -0.97
CA ASN A 92 -2.04 21.49 -0.71
C ASN A 92 -1.13 20.47 -0.01
N TYR A 93 -1.66 19.51 0.72
CA TYR A 93 -0.85 18.58 1.53
C TYR A 93 -1.11 17.11 1.18
N ILE A 94 -2.37 16.68 1.07
CA ILE A 94 -2.66 15.27 0.77
C ILE A 94 -2.40 14.93 -0.68
N SER A 95 -3.09 15.58 -1.63
CA SER A 95 -2.99 15.22 -3.04
C SER A 95 -1.56 15.33 -3.59
N PRO A 96 -0.76 16.36 -3.25
CA PRO A 96 0.63 16.43 -3.67
C PRO A 96 1.49 15.29 -3.09
N ALA A 97 1.30 14.94 -1.82
CA ALA A 97 2.03 13.83 -1.20
C ALA A 97 1.61 12.48 -1.77
N ASP A 98 0.31 12.23 -1.96
CA ASP A 98 -0.21 11.01 -2.60
C ASP A 98 0.39 10.83 -4.01
N ASN A 99 0.56 11.91 -4.78
CA ASN A 99 1.25 11.89 -6.08
C ASN A 99 2.73 11.55 -5.95
N LEU A 100 3.44 12.20 -5.03
CA LEU A 100 4.87 11.97 -4.81
C LEU A 100 5.13 10.52 -4.35
N HIS A 101 4.34 10.06 -3.39
CA HIS A 101 4.43 8.72 -2.82
C HIS A 101 4.12 7.64 -3.86
N ALA A 102 3.06 7.80 -4.66
CA ALA A 102 2.73 6.85 -5.73
C ALA A 102 3.84 6.75 -6.78
N LYS A 103 4.35 7.89 -7.25
CA LYS A 103 5.48 7.92 -8.20
C LYS A 103 6.70 7.23 -7.60
N ARG A 104 7.02 7.53 -6.34
CA ARG A 104 8.17 6.93 -5.68
C ARG A 104 8.02 5.42 -5.50
N MET A 105 6.84 4.95 -5.10
CA MET A 105 6.57 3.51 -5.01
C MET A 105 6.70 2.80 -6.36
N ILE A 106 6.29 3.43 -7.46
CA ILE A 106 6.52 2.89 -8.82
C ILE A 106 8.02 2.72 -9.10
N GLU A 107 8.82 3.74 -8.80
CA GLU A 107 10.29 3.68 -8.96
C GLU A 107 10.90 2.57 -8.11
N ILE A 108 10.44 2.43 -6.86
CA ILE A 108 10.87 1.38 -5.93
C ILE A 108 10.56 0.00 -6.51
N ILE A 109 9.33 -0.23 -6.96
CA ILE A 109 8.91 -1.52 -7.54
C ILE A 109 9.73 -1.87 -8.79
N LYS A 110 9.95 -0.88 -9.67
CA LYS A 110 10.76 -1.08 -10.88
C LYS A 110 12.21 -1.42 -10.57
N THR A 111 12.81 -0.74 -9.58
CA THR A 111 14.24 -0.82 -9.27
C THR A 111 14.58 -1.99 -8.35
N TYR A 112 13.77 -2.20 -7.31
CA TYR A 112 14.03 -3.14 -6.21
C TYR A 112 13.04 -4.29 -6.17
N GLY A 113 12.01 -4.30 -7.02
CA GLY A 113 10.88 -5.22 -6.88
C GLY A 113 9.92 -4.78 -5.78
N PHE A 114 8.76 -5.43 -5.69
CA PHE A 114 7.76 -5.06 -4.71
C PHE A 114 8.32 -5.28 -3.29
N PRO A 115 8.28 -4.24 -2.45
CA PRO A 115 8.95 -4.27 -1.16
C PRO A 115 8.00 -4.84 -0.09
N SER A 116 7.48 -6.07 -0.27
CA SER A 116 6.59 -6.67 0.74
C SER A 116 7.28 -6.79 2.09
N LYS A 117 6.50 -6.68 3.17
CA LYS A 117 7.02 -6.77 4.53
C LYS A 117 7.91 -8.00 4.72
N LYS A 118 7.38 -9.18 4.35
CA LYS A 118 8.11 -10.45 4.43
C LYS A 118 9.43 -10.41 3.66
N ARG A 119 9.44 -9.85 2.43
CA ARG A 119 10.64 -9.78 1.60
C ARG A 119 11.70 -8.86 2.21
N ILE A 120 11.30 -7.67 2.67
CA ILE A 120 12.21 -6.74 3.36
C ILE A 120 12.82 -7.40 4.59
N GLU A 121 11.98 -7.94 5.47
CA GLU A 121 12.42 -8.53 6.73
C GLU A 121 13.38 -9.70 6.50
N THR A 122 13.12 -10.51 5.47
CA THR A 122 13.96 -11.65 5.08
C THR A 122 15.31 -11.22 4.51
N LEU A 123 15.32 -10.25 3.59
CA LEU A 123 16.54 -9.87 2.86
C LEU A 123 17.44 -8.91 3.66
N THR A 124 16.84 -8.04 4.48
CA THR A 124 17.57 -6.95 5.16
C THR A 124 17.75 -7.18 6.66
N ASN A 125 17.03 -8.14 7.26
CA ASN A 125 16.91 -8.32 8.71
C ASN A 125 16.35 -7.10 9.48
N ILE A 126 15.75 -6.13 8.78
CA ILE A 126 15.12 -4.95 9.40
C ILE A 126 13.62 -5.22 9.54
N LYS A 127 13.09 -5.10 10.76
CA LYS A 127 11.66 -5.27 11.05
C LYS A 127 10.83 -4.06 10.65
N LEU A 128 9.65 -4.32 10.11
CA LEU A 128 8.66 -3.29 9.79
C LEU A 128 7.45 -3.35 10.72
N ASP A 129 7.00 -2.18 11.13
CA ASP A 129 5.80 -1.94 11.93
C ASP A 129 4.53 -1.73 11.07
N TYR A 130 4.70 -1.61 9.75
CA TYR A 130 3.62 -1.47 8.78
C TYR A 130 3.84 -2.38 7.57
N ASP A 131 2.79 -2.57 6.78
CA ASP A 131 2.89 -3.26 5.49
C ASP A 131 3.07 -2.24 4.36
N PRO A 132 4.14 -2.31 3.55
CA PRO A 132 4.43 -1.29 2.53
C PRO A 132 3.35 -1.11 1.45
N TYR A 133 2.46 -2.08 1.24
CA TYR A 133 1.33 -1.92 0.33
C TYR A 133 0.40 -0.76 0.75
N ILE A 134 0.37 -0.38 2.04
CA ILE A 134 -0.45 0.73 2.53
C ILE A 134 -0.13 2.04 1.78
N LEU A 135 1.11 2.22 1.34
CA LEU A 135 1.56 3.38 0.57
C LEU A 135 0.90 3.47 -0.82
N LEU A 136 0.23 2.40 -1.29
CA LEU A 136 -0.47 2.36 -2.56
C LEU A 136 -1.98 2.62 -2.44
N MET A 137 -2.55 2.69 -1.23
CA MET A 137 -4.00 2.76 -1.03
C MET A 137 -4.61 4.09 -1.46
N HIS A 138 -3.80 5.14 -1.50
CA HIS A 138 -4.20 6.49 -1.90
C HIS A 138 -3.58 6.92 -3.23
N THR A 139 -3.16 5.94 -4.04
CA THR A 139 -2.60 6.19 -5.37
C THR A 139 -3.57 7.00 -6.24
N PRO A 140 -3.14 8.15 -6.80
CA PRO A 140 -3.89 8.86 -7.81
C PRO A 140 -4.20 8.01 -9.05
N LYS A 141 -5.39 8.20 -9.62
CA LYS A 141 -5.90 7.40 -10.76
C LYS A 141 -4.93 7.31 -11.95
N VAL A 142 -4.13 8.36 -12.17
CA VAL A 142 -3.14 8.46 -13.27
C VAL A 142 -2.11 7.33 -13.22
N TYR A 143 -1.80 6.81 -12.03
CA TYR A 143 -0.79 5.76 -11.83
C TYR A 143 -1.38 4.35 -11.72
N CYS A 144 -2.71 4.22 -11.61
CA CYS A 144 -3.34 2.94 -11.30
C CYS A 144 -3.10 1.88 -12.38
N ASP A 145 -3.14 2.23 -13.66
CA ASP A 145 -3.00 1.24 -14.73
C ASP A 145 -1.56 0.72 -14.83
N GLU A 146 -0.56 1.58 -14.64
CA GLU A 146 0.84 1.17 -14.53
C GLU A 146 1.05 0.26 -13.31
N LEU A 147 0.52 0.65 -12.14
CA LEU A 147 0.66 -0.15 -10.93
C LEU A 147 -0.01 -1.51 -11.05
N LYS A 148 -1.17 -1.63 -11.72
CA LYS A 148 -1.80 -2.94 -11.95
C LYS A 148 -0.85 -3.89 -12.70
N VAL A 149 -0.19 -3.41 -13.75
CA VAL A 149 0.78 -4.20 -14.53
C VAL A 149 1.97 -4.60 -13.66
N LEU A 150 2.53 -3.66 -12.89
CA LEU A 150 3.66 -3.92 -12.00
C LEU A 150 3.30 -4.92 -10.90
N ILE A 151 2.18 -4.71 -10.20
CA ILE A 151 1.73 -5.54 -9.09
C ILE A 151 1.38 -6.96 -9.55
N GLU A 152 0.79 -7.12 -10.73
CA GLU A 152 0.56 -8.44 -11.31
C GLU A 152 1.87 -9.17 -11.61
N ALA A 153 2.86 -8.47 -12.18
CA ALA A 153 4.18 -9.05 -12.45
C ALA A 153 4.89 -9.46 -11.15
N GLU A 154 4.85 -8.62 -10.13
CA GLU A 154 5.47 -8.85 -8.82
C GLU A 154 4.78 -9.97 -8.04
N ARG A 155 3.46 -10.15 -8.20
CA ARG A 155 2.73 -11.31 -7.68
C ARG A 155 3.19 -12.61 -8.35
N LYS A 156 3.33 -12.62 -9.68
CA LYS A 156 3.75 -13.82 -10.44
C LYS A 156 5.15 -14.32 -10.06
N ILE A 157 6.05 -13.43 -9.69
CA ILE A 157 7.41 -13.78 -9.27
C ILE A 157 7.55 -14.03 -7.77
N GLY A 158 6.47 -13.89 -7.00
CA GLY A 158 6.44 -14.23 -5.56
C GLY A 158 6.83 -13.11 -4.60
N ASN A 159 7.06 -11.87 -5.10
CA ASN A 159 7.40 -10.74 -4.23
C ASN A 159 6.21 -10.22 -3.41
N ILE A 160 4.98 -10.58 -3.80
CA ILE A 160 3.74 -10.37 -3.04
C ILE A 160 3.21 -11.75 -2.64
N PRO A 161 3.74 -12.39 -1.58
CA PRO A 161 3.38 -13.76 -1.24
C PRO A 161 1.96 -13.87 -0.65
N ASN A 162 1.47 -12.85 0.04
CA ASN A 162 0.15 -12.85 0.64
C ASN A 162 -0.94 -12.55 -0.40
N GLN A 163 -1.88 -13.48 -0.59
CA GLN A 163 -2.96 -13.33 -1.58
C GLN A 163 -3.96 -12.25 -1.16
N CYS A 164 -4.27 -12.13 0.13
CA CYS A 164 -5.18 -11.11 0.63
C CYS A 164 -4.63 -9.69 0.44
N GLU A 165 -3.33 -9.50 0.63
CA GLU A 165 -2.63 -8.24 0.32
C GLU A 165 -2.78 -7.90 -1.16
N TYR A 166 -2.53 -8.86 -2.05
CA TYR A 166 -2.70 -8.66 -3.49
C TYR A 166 -4.15 -8.25 -3.85
N GLY A 167 -5.15 -8.96 -3.30
CA GLY A 167 -6.56 -8.60 -3.49
C GLY A 167 -6.90 -7.20 -2.99
N TYR A 168 -6.36 -6.80 -1.84
CA TYR A 168 -6.57 -5.48 -1.27
C TYR A 168 -5.94 -4.38 -2.14
N ILE A 169 -4.73 -4.58 -2.66
CA ILE A 169 -4.10 -3.67 -3.61
C ILE A 169 -4.97 -3.53 -4.87
N LEU A 170 -5.41 -4.64 -5.47
CA LEU A 170 -6.25 -4.61 -6.67
C LEU A 170 -7.57 -3.87 -6.43
N TRP A 171 -8.22 -4.09 -5.29
CA TRP A 171 -9.46 -3.40 -4.94
C TRP A 171 -9.27 -1.87 -4.94
N HIS A 172 -8.19 -1.36 -4.34
CA HIS A 172 -7.89 0.07 -4.33
C HIS A 172 -7.53 0.60 -5.71
N LEU A 173 -6.66 -0.07 -6.46
CA LEU A 173 -6.26 0.35 -7.81
C LEU A 173 -7.42 0.32 -8.83
N ASN A 174 -8.50 -0.41 -8.54
CA ASN A 174 -9.71 -0.44 -9.35
C ASN A 174 -10.85 0.43 -8.78
N GLY A 175 -10.54 1.35 -7.85
CA GLY A 175 -11.49 2.35 -7.37
C GLY A 175 -12.50 1.82 -6.37
N ARG A 176 -12.20 0.70 -5.69
CA ARG A 176 -12.98 0.13 -4.57
C ARG A 176 -14.41 -0.29 -4.92
N ASN A 177 -14.68 -0.56 -6.19
CA ASN A 177 -16.03 -0.73 -6.71
C ASN A 177 -16.51 -2.20 -6.79
N ASN A 178 -15.60 -3.17 -6.68
CA ASN A 178 -15.92 -4.58 -6.88
C ASN A 178 -15.37 -5.47 -5.77
N ILE A 179 -16.26 -6.17 -5.07
CA ILE A 179 -15.92 -7.09 -4.00
C ILE A 179 -15.21 -8.37 -4.49
N SER A 180 -15.29 -8.69 -5.79
CA SER A 180 -14.66 -9.88 -6.36
C SER A 180 -13.14 -9.88 -6.17
N TYR A 181 -12.51 -8.70 -6.14
CA TYR A 181 -11.08 -8.57 -5.81
C TYR A 181 -10.73 -9.13 -4.43
N PHE A 182 -11.67 -9.18 -3.50
CA PHE A 182 -11.47 -9.88 -2.22
C PHE A 182 -11.77 -11.37 -2.33
N LEU A 183 -12.93 -11.72 -2.89
CA LEU A 183 -13.42 -13.10 -2.91
C LEU A 183 -12.54 -14.03 -3.77
N GLU A 184 -11.93 -13.49 -4.82
CA GLU A 184 -10.97 -14.20 -5.67
C GLU A 184 -9.56 -14.24 -5.05
N ASN A 185 -9.33 -13.51 -3.95
CA ASN A 185 -8.02 -13.32 -3.34
C ASN A 185 -7.98 -13.62 -1.84
N GLY A 186 -8.51 -14.78 -1.45
CA GLY A 186 -8.30 -15.33 -0.11
C GLY A 186 -9.28 -14.85 0.96
N PHE A 187 -10.20 -13.94 0.61
CA PHE A 187 -11.28 -13.54 1.49
C PHE A 187 -12.54 -14.36 1.23
N VAL A 188 -13.36 -14.51 2.26
CA VAL A 188 -14.69 -15.12 2.17
C VAL A 188 -15.75 -14.17 2.71
N MET A 189 -16.98 -14.34 2.25
CA MET A 189 -18.14 -13.68 2.82
C MET A 189 -18.79 -14.61 3.84
N GLU A 190 -18.85 -14.19 5.10
CA GLU A 190 -19.49 -14.95 6.18
C GLU A 190 -20.59 -14.11 6.82
N ASP A 191 -21.63 -14.77 7.32
CA ASP A 191 -22.67 -14.14 8.13
C ASP A 191 -22.20 -14.09 9.59
N GLN A 192 -22.13 -12.89 10.15
CA GLN A 192 -21.90 -12.68 11.58
C GLN A 192 -23.09 -11.92 12.16
N ASN A 193 -23.94 -12.63 12.91
CA ASN A 193 -25.11 -12.09 13.60
C ASN A 193 -26.08 -11.36 12.66
N GLY A 194 -26.39 -11.95 11.49
CA GLY A 194 -27.30 -11.39 10.49
C GLY A 194 -26.68 -10.32 9.60
N SER A 195 -25.36 -10.11 9.71
CA SER A 195 -24.61 -9.16 8.88
C SER A 195 -23.53 -9.88 8.08
N LYS A 196 -23.58 -9.74 6.75
CA LYS A 196 -22.54 -10.28 5.86
C LYS A 196 -21.26 -9.46 6.00
N LYS A 197 -20.15 -10.12 6.33
CA LYS A 197 -18.82 -9.52 6.45
C LYS A 197 -17.81 -10.23 5.57
N ILE A 198 -16.85 -9.47 5.05
CA ILE A 198 -15.69 -10.00 4.34
C ILE A 198 -14.63 -10.33 5.39
N ILE A 199 -14.12 -11.57 5.37
CA ILE A 199 -13.16 -12.07 6.35
C ILE A 199 -11.95 -12.67 5.63
N ARG A 200 -10.74 -12.41 6.14
CA ARG A 200 -9.48 -13.01 5.68
C ARG A 200 -9.44 -14.48 6.09
N LYS A 201 -9.23 -15.42 5.16
CA LYS A 201 -9.24 -16.87 5.46
C LYS A 201 -8.12 -17.66 4.77
N HIS A 202 -7.82 -17.36 3.51
CA HIS A 202 -6.83 -18.07 2.70
C HIS A 202 -5.80 -17.08 2.15
N CYS A 203 -5.03 -16.47 3.04
CA CYS A 203 -4.12 -15.37 2.69
C CYS A 203 -2.68 -15.81 2.37
N ASP A 204 -2.31 -17.05 2.71
CA ASP A 204 -0.97 -17.61 2.52
C ASP A 204 -0.79 -18.29 1.15
#